data_AF-A0A2V8MFH9-F1
#
_entry.id   AF-A0A2V8MFH9-F1
#
_cell.length_a   1.000
_cell.length_b   1.000
_cell.length_c   1.000
_cell.angle_alpha   90.00
_cell.angle_beta   90.00
_cell.angle_gamma   90.00
#
_symmetry.space_group_name_H-M   'P 1'
#
loop_
_entity.id
_entity.type
_entity.pdbx_description
1 polymer ?
#
loop_
_entity_poly.entity_id
_entity_poly.type
_entity_poly.pdbx_seq_one_letter_code
_entity_poly.pdbx_strand_id
1 'polypeptide(L)'
;YNGTEKGRAAVRTGNDYGAKLMQQYPKKFGLFGGVPLPDIEGTMKEIEYCFDTLKIDGIGIYTNDNKGRWPGDKYFEPMWQELNRRNAIVYMHPLAPVCCSRLEYGPAAAMLEYDFDIARAVASIVVNGVMFRYPKIRFITVHSGGTVPMLAGRMKDRIPNGAEKYLPDGLYTELRKWHYDVAHATFPWPMAAMMKFMPHDHILFGTDYSPEPIESTVNELPGLGLSDEFMQNMGRRNAERLFPRFKV
;
A
#
# COMPACT_ATOMS: atom_id res chain seq x y z
N TYR A 1 0.67 14.60 -9.95
CA TYR A 1 1.79 15.52 -10.26
C TYR A 1 2.19 15.33 -11.73
N ASN A 2 2.46 16.40 -12.48
CA ASN A 2 2.66 16.35 -13.95
C ASN A 2 4.12 16.12 -14.38
N GLY A 3 4.98 15.56 -13.51
CA GLY A 3 6.40 15.32 -13.80
C GLY A 3 7.22 16.61 -13.98
N THR A 4 6.87 17.65 -13.23
CA THR A 4 7.54 18.96 -13.28
C THR A 4 8.42 19.17 -12.05
N GLU A 5 9.35 20.12 -12.13
CA GLU A 5 10.15 20.58 -10.98
C GLU A 5 9.25 21.02 -9.82
N LYS A 6 8.13 21.70 -10.11
CA LYS A 6 7.12 22.06 -9.11
C LYS A 6 6.55 20.83 -8.40
N GLY A 7 6.32 19.74 -9.12
CA GLY A 7 5.88 18.46 -8.55
C GLY A 7 6.93 17.84 -7.64
N ARG A 8 8.20 17.81 -8.07
CA ARG A 8 9.33 17.34 -7.24
C ARG A 8 9.44 18.16 -5.95
N ALA A 9 9.38 19.49 -6.05
CA ALA A 9 9.49 20.39 -4.90
C ALA A 9 8.33 20.23 -3.91
N ALA A 10 7.10 20.01 -4.40
CA ALA A 10 5.94 19.76 -3.55
C ALA A 10 6.10 18.47 -2.73
N VAL A 11 6.55 17.38 -3.38
CA VAL A 11 6.85 16.12 -2.71
C VAL A 11 7.96 16.31 -1.67
N ARG A 12 9.05 16.98 -2.03
CA ARG A 12 10.16 17.28 -1.11
C ARG A 12 9.69 18.01 0.14
N THR A 13 8.84 19.02 -0.03
CA THR A 13 8.30 19.83 1.08
C THR A 13 7.51 18.96 2.06
N GLY A 14 6.68 18.05 1.55
CA GLY A 14 5.93 17.11 2.38
C GLY A 14 6.85 16.15 3.15
N ASN A 15 7.85 15.59 2.46
CA ASN A 15 8.83 14.69 3.07
C ASN A 15 9.63 15.39 4.18
N ASP A 16 10.10 16.62 3.94
CA ASP A 16 10.85 17.41 4.93
C ASP A 16 10.00 17.73 6.16
N TYR A 17 8.71 18.03 5.97
CA TYR A 17 7.80 18.26 7.09
C TYR A 17 7.58 16.99 7.93
N GLY A 18 7.28 15.87 7.28
CA GLY A 18 7.15 14.58 7.96
C GLY A 18 8.41 14.18 8.72
N ALA A 19 9.59 14.43 8.13
CA ALA A 19 10.87 14.12 8.76
C ALA A 19 11.12 14.98 10.01
N LYS A 20 10.70 16.26 10.00
CA LYS A 20 10.73 17.11 11.21
C LYS A 20 9.89 16.53 12.34
N LEU A 21 8.68 16.04 12.04
CA LEU A 21 7.81 15.41 13.04
C LEU A 21 8.42 14.11 13.59
N MET A 22 9.00 13.29 12.70
CA MET A 22 9.71 12.08 13.07
C MET A 22 10.91 12.39 14.00
N GLN A 23 11.69 13.43 13.72
CA GLN A 23 12.83 13.84 14.55
C GLN A 23 12.38 14.41 15.91
N GLN A 24 11.30 15.20 15.92
CA GLN A 24 10.77 15.80 17.15
C GLN A 24 10.08 14.76 18.05
N TYR A 25 9.43 13.75 17.47
CA TYR A 25 8.70 12.71 18.20
C TYR A 25 9.02 11.29 17.69
N PRO A 26 10.25 10.80 17.84
CA PRO A 26 10.75 9.58 17.18
C PRO A 26 10.07 8.28 17.61
N LYS A 27 9.35 8.28 18.74
CA LYS A 27 8.55 7.15 19.22
C LYS A 27 7.05 7.29 18.94
N LYS A 28 6.62 8.40 18.33
CA LYS A 28 5.21 8.65 17.95
C LYS A 28 5.00 8.66 16.45
N PHE A 29 5.96 9.18 15.68
CA PHE A 29 5.83 9.32 14.23
C PHE A 29 6.87 8.50 13.47
N GLY A 30 6.37 7.83 12.43
CA GLY A 30 7.15 7.33 11.31
C GLY A 30 6.75 8.03 10.03
N LEU A 31 7.49 7.75 8.95
CA LEU A 31 7.24 8.37 7.66
C LEU A 31 7.42 7.39 6.51
N PHE A 32 6.39 7.29 5.68
CA PHE A 32 6.54 6.86 4.30
C PHE A 32 6.77 8.09 3.43
N GLY A 33 7.93 8.17 2.79
CA GLY A 33 8.29 9.28 1.92
C GLY A 33 7.52 9.19 0.61
N GLY A 34 6.88 10.28 0.21
CA GLY A 34 6.23 10.36 -1.10
C GLY A 34 7.27 10.46 -2.22
N VAL A 35 6.88 10.03 -3.42
CA VAL A 35 7.70 10.14 -4.64
C VAL A 35 6.90 10.78 -5.79
N PRO A 36 7.53 11.57 -6.67
CA PRO A 36 6.84 12.32 -7.72
C PRO A 36 6.49 11.45 -8.94
N LEU A 37 5.63 10.44 -8.81
CA LEU A 37 5.14 9.70 -9.97
C LEU A 37 4.39 10.64 -10.94
N PRO A 38 4.53 10.46 -12.28
CA PRO A 38 5.24 9.38 -12.98
C PRO A 38 6.72 9.65 -13.29
N ASP A 39 7.33 10.68 -12.72
CA ASP A 39 8.69 11.08 -13.05
C ASP A 39 9.73 10.17 -12.37
N ILE A 40 10.22 9.18 -13.11
CA ILE A 40 11.15 8.17 -12.60
C ILE A 40 12.49 8.79 -12.20
N GLU A 41 13.02 9.74 -12.95
CA GLU A 41 14.28 10.39 -12.59
C GLU A 41 14.15 11.16 -11.27
N GLY A 42 13.06 11.91 -11.11
CA GLY A 42 12.73 12.59 -9.86
C GLY A 42 12.47 11.60 -8.71
N THR A 43 11.81 10.48 -9.01
CA THR A 43 11.54 9.40 -8.05
C THR A 43 12.82 8.77 -7.52
N MET A 44 13.79 8.45 -8.39
CA MET A 44 15.07 7.88 -7.96
C MET A 44 15.85 8.83 -7.06
N LYS A 45 15.93 10.12 -7.44
CA LYS A 45 16.57 11.17 -6.62
C LYS A 45 15.87 11.35 -5.27
N GLU A 46 14.54 11.29 -5.25
CA GLU A 46 13.78 11.44 -4.02
C GLU A 46 13.91 10.21 -3.11
N ILE A 47 13.95 8.99 -3.65
CA ILE A 47 14.22 7.76 -2.89
C ILE A 47 15.59 7.83 -2.22
N GLU A 48 16.63 8.24 -2.95
CA GLU A 48 17.97 8.46 -2.39
C GLU A 48 17.91 9.46 -1.23
N TYR A 49 17.33 10.64 -1.46
CA TYR A 49 17.22 11.67 -0.41
C TYR A 49 16.45 11.19 0.82
N CYS A 50 15.30 10.55 0.61
CA CYS A 50 14.43 10.00 1.62
C CYS A 50 15.16 9.02 2.55
N PHE A 51 15.85 8.02 1.98
CA PHE A 51 16.55 7.03 2.79
C PHE A 51 17.89 7.53 3.33
N ASP A 52 18.65 8.29 2.53
CA ASP A 52 20.04 8.61 2.86
C ASP A 52 20.14 9.89 3.69
N THR A 53 19.24 10.85 3.49
CA THR A 53 19.18 12.09 4.30
C THR A 53 18.14 12.00 5.40
N LEU A 54 16.87 11.75 5.04
CA LEU A 54 15.76 11.87 5.99
C LEU A 54 15.63 10.66 6.94
N LYS A 55 16.21 9.50 6.59
CA LYS A 55 16.17 8.26 7.37
C LYS A 55 14.74 7.76 7.61
N ILE A 56 13.90 7.84 6.58
CA ILE A 56 12.49 7.42 6.63
C ILE A 56 12.30 5.89 6.76
N ASP A 57 11.06 5.46 7.02
CA ASP A 57 10.70 4.06 7.28
C ASP A 57 10.32 3.26 6.04
N GLY A 58 9.98 3.93 4.94
CA GLY A 58 9.55 3.31 3.70
C GLY A 58 9.10 4.35 2.67
N ILE A 59 8.58 3.91 1.53
CA ILE A 59 8.11 4.82 0.46
C ILE A 59 6.61 4.65 0.23
N GLY A 60 5.92 5.78 0.11
CA GLY A 60 4.52 5.85 -0.26
C GLY A 60 4.36 6.04 -1.77
N ILE A 61 3.55 5.21 -2.41
CA ILE A 61 3.20 5.33 -3.83
C ILE A 61 1.68 5.32 -4.02
N TYR A 62 1.23 5.82 -5.17
CA TYR A 62 -0.15 5.64 -5.61
C TYR A 62 -0.33 4.32 -6.37
N THR A 63 -1.57 3.81 -6.39
CA THR A 63 -1.97 2.61 -7.14
C THR A 63 -1.84 2.73 -8.66
N ASN A 64 -1.73 3.95 -9.19
CA ASN A 64 -1.40 4.22 -10.58
C ASN A 64 -0.71 5.59 -10.73
N ASP A 65 -0.16 5.85 -11.91
CA ASP A 65 0.65 7.03 -12.19
C ASP A 65 -0.13 8.23 -12.76
N ASN A 66 -1.45 8.15 -12.78
CA ASN A 66 -2.37 9.09 -13.40
C ASN A 66 -2.11 9.34 -14.91
N LYS A 67 -1.44 8.41 -15.59
CA LYS A 67 -1.26 8.37 -17.05
C LYS A 67 -1.69 7.03 -17.65
N GLY A 68 -2.39 6.20 -16.87
CA GLY A 68 -2.88 4.89 -17.29
C GLY A 68 -1.85 3.76 -17.16
N ARG A 69 -0.82 3.93 -16.32
CA ARG A 69 0.11 2.84 -15.97
C ARG A 69 -0.03 2.47 -14.50
N TRP A 70 0.00 1.17 -14.25
CA TRP A 70 0.00 0.60 -12.90
C TRP A 70 1.42 0.20 -12.49
N PRO A 71 1.71 0.09 -11.18
CA PRO A 71 3.07 -0.10 -10.67
C PRO A 71 3.76 -1.39 -11.14
N GLY A 72 3.04 -2.38 -11.67
CA GLY A 72 3.63 -3.56 -12.30
C GLY A 72 4.22 -3.34 -13.70
N ASP A 73 4.01 -2.18 -14.31
CA ASP A 73 4.59 -1.83 -15.61
C ASP A 73 6.12 -1.72 -15.52
N LYS A 74 6.83 -2.22 -16.55
CA LYS A 74 8.30 -2.16 -16.66
C LYS A 74 8.87 -0.74 -16.57
N TYR A 75 8.05 0.28 -16.80
CA TYR A 75 8.42 1.68 -16.62
C TYR A 75 8.89 1.98 -15.18
N PHE A 76 8.36 1.26 -14.18
CA PHE A 76 8.72 1.41 -12.77
C PHE A 76 9.88 0.50 -12.33
N GLU A 77 10.46 -0.29 -13.24
CA GLU A 77 11.52 -1.25 -12.91
C GLU A 77 12.73 -0.63 -12.18
N PRO A 78 13.24 0.57 -12.57
CA PRO A 78 14.35 1.20 -11.84
C PRO A 78 14.01 1.50 -10.37
N MET A 79 12.76 1.92 -10.10
CA MET A 79 12.27 2.18 -8.75
C MET A 79 12.26 0.90 -7.93
N TRP A 80 11.73 -0.20 -8.50
CA TRP A 80 11.68 -1.48 -7.79
C TRP A 80 13.05 -2.07 -7.50
N GLN A 81 13.98 -1.96 -8.45
CA GLN A 81 15.36 -2.40 -8.24
C GLN A 81 16.00 -1.70 -7.05
N GLU A 82 15.82 -0.38 -6.94
CA GLU A 82 16.41 0.40 -5.85
C GLU A 82 15.73 0.14 -4.50
N LEU A 83 14.39 0.06 -4.47
CA LEU A 83 13.64 -0.28 -3.25
C LEU A 83 14.00 -1.68 -2.75
N ASN A 84 14.19 -2.64 -3.65
CA ASN A 84 14.64 -3.99 -3.31
C ASN A 84 16.07 -4.00 -2.74
N ARG A 85 17.00 -3.23 -3.34
CA ARG A 85 18.37 -3.08 -2.83
C ARG A 85 18.37 -2.60 -1.38
N ARG A 86 17.40 -1.75 -1.02
CA ARG A 86 17.23 -1.16 0.32
C ARG A 86 16.40 -2.01 1.29
N ASN A 87 15.82 -3.14 0.86
CA ASN A 87 14.84 -3.92 1.64
C ASN A 87 13.65 -3.06 2.12
N ALA A 88 13.21 -2.13 1.25
CA ALA A 88 12.26 -1.10 1.59
C ALA A 88 10.87 -1.67 1.91
N ILE A 89 10.13 -0.92 2.73
CA ILE A 89 8.69 -1.10 2.89
C ILE A 89 8.00 -0.12 1.95
N VAL A 90 7.00 -0.60 1.20
CA VAL A 90 6.24 0.20 0.24
C VAL A 90 4.79 0.25 0.69
N TYR A 91 4.29 1.45 0.95
CA TYR A 91 2.88 1.71 1.28
C TYR A 91 2.16 2.20 0.02
N MET A 92 1.10 1.51 -0.39
CA MET A 92 0.36 1.80 -1.60
C MET A 92 -1.03 2.34 -1.30
N HIS A 93 -1.26 3.61 -1.63
CA HIS A 93 -2.53 4.31 -1.44
C HIS A 93 -3.29 4.47 -2.77
N PRO A 94 -4.63 4.37 -2.79
CA PRO A 94 -5.40 4.52 -4.01
C PRO A 94 -5.31 5.92 -4.62
N LEU A 95 -5.43 5.96 -5.94
CA LEU A 95 -5.73 7.12 -6.76
C LEU A 95 -6.71 6.68 -7.84
N ALA A 96 -7.75 7.45 -8.15
CA ALA A 96 -8.65 7.10 -9.24
C ALA A 96 -7.87 7.10 -10.58
N PRO A 97 -7.86 5.99 -11.34
CA PRO A 97 -7.12 5.94 -12.60
C PRO A 97 -7.83 6.78 -13.67
N VAL A 98 -7.09 7.25 -14.67
CA VAL A 98 -7.61 8.11 -15.75
C VAL A 98 -8.82 7.49 -16.47
N CYS A 99 -8.84 6.16 -16.64
CA CYS A 99 -9.96 5.46 -17.28
C CYS A 99 -11.25 5.46 -16.44
N CYS A 100 -11.16 5.68 -15.13
CA CYS A 100 -12.29 5.63 -14.20
C CYS A 100 -12.51 6.95 -13.46
N SER A 101 -11.80 8.03 -13.82
CA SER A 101 -11.87 9.32 -13.13
C SER A 101 -13.00 10.24 -13.59
N ARG A 102 -13.74 9.85 -14.65
CA ARG A 102 -14.84 10.64 -15.24
C ARG A 102 -16.12 9.80 -15.41
N LEU A 103 -16.31 8.80 -14.57
CA LEU A 103 -17.51 7.97 -14.62
C LEU A 103 -18.70 8.75 -14.03
N GLU A 104 -19.76 8.93 -14.81
CA GLU A 104 -20.97 9.65 -14.41
C GLU A 104 -22.06 8.66 -13.95
N TYR A 105 -21.90 8.09 -12.77
CA TYR A 105 -22.86 7.14 -12.19
C TYR A 105 -23.40 7.56 -10.82
N GLY A 106 -23.05 8.77 -10.36
CA GLY A 106 -23.54 9.41 -9.12
C GLY A 106 -22.50 9.47 -8.00
N PRO A 107 -21.96 8.33 -7.52
CA PRO A 107 -20.93 8.28 -6.48
C PRO A 107 -19.62 8.98 -6.82
N ALA A 108 -18.93 9.47 -5.78
CA ALA A 108 -17.54 9.88 -5.85
C ALA A 108 -16.61 8.66 -5.98
N ALA A 109 -15.42 8.85 -6.55
CA ALA A 109 -14.43 7.79 -6.72
C ALA A 109 -14.05 7.08 -5.40
N ALA A 110 -14.07 7.80 -4.28
CA ALA A 110 -13.79 7.25 -2.96
C ALA A 110 -14.79 6.17 -2.51
N MET A 111 -16.02 6.14 -3.05
CA MET A 111 -17.01 5.14 -2.67
C MET A 111 -16.69 3.73 -3.19
N LEU A 112 -16.03 3.62 -4.35
CA LEU A 112 -15.83 2.32 -5.03
C LEU A 112 -14.51 2.25 -5.82
N GLU A 113 -14.20 3.28 -6.58
CA GLU A 113 -13.10 3.23 -7.56
C GLU A 113 -11.73 3.07 -6.91
N TYR A 114 -11.53 3.64 -5.73
CA TYR A 114 -10.28 3.47 -4.98
C TYR A 114 -10.01 1.98 -4.66
N ASP A 115 -11.02 1.25 -4.18
CA ASP A 115 -10.88 -0.15 -3.80
C ASP A 115 -10.79 -1.10 -5.00
N PHE A 116 -11.39 -0.72 -6.13
CA PHE A 116 -11.15 -1.39 -7.40
C PHE A 116 -9.72 -1.15 -7.89
N ASP A 117 -9.19 0.06 -7.77
CA ASP A 117 -7.85 0.37 -8.24
C ASP A 117 -6.74 -0.25 -7.38
N ILE A 118 -6.97 -0.43 -6.07
CA ILE A 118 -6.12 -1.25 -5.20
C ILE A 118 -5.95 -2.66 -5.80
N ALA A 119 -7.05 -3.32 -6.16
CA ALA A 119 -6.98 -4.64 -6.77
C ALA A 119 -6.25 -4.64 -8.12
N ARG A 120 -6.43 -3.62 -8.96
CA ARG A 120 -5.69 -3.47 -10.22
C ARG A 120 -4.18 -3.33 -9.98
N ALA A 121 -3.77 -2.52 -9.01
CA ALA A 121 -2.37 -2.30 -8.68
C ALA A 121 -1.71 -3.54 -8.09
N VAL A 122 -2.34 -4.20 -7.12
CA VAL A 122 -1.86 -5.47 -6.55
C VAL A 122 -1.74 -6.53 -7.63
N ALA A 123 -2.79 -6.71 -8.45
CA ALA A 123 -2.77 -7.65 -9.58
C ALA A 123 -1.60 -7.33 -10.51
N SER A 124 -1.44 -6.07 -10.91
CA SER A 124 -0.38 -5.61 -11.80
C SER A 124 1.02 -5.97 -11.26
N ILE A 125 1.30 -5.71 -9.98
CA ILE A 125 2.59 -6.03 -9.35
C ILE A 125 2.85 -7.54 -9.35
N VAL A 126 1.83 -8.33 -8.98
CA VAL A 126 1.96 -9.79 -8.84
C VAL A 126 2.11 -10.47 -10.20
N VAL A 127 1.20 -10.21 -11.15
CA VAL A 127 1.21 -10.92 -12.45
C VAL A 127 2.37 -10.50 -13.36
N ASN A 128 2.86 -9.27 -13.22
CA ASN A 128 4.06 -8.82 -13.93
C ASN A 128 5.36 -9.22 -13.22
N GLY A 129 5.28 -10.02 -12.14
CA GLY A 129 6.43 -10.64 -11.49
C GLY A 129 7.35 -9.67 -10.74
N VAL A 130 6.83 -8.51 -10.31
CA VAL A 130 7.62 -7.55 -9.51
C VAL A 130 8.05 -8.21 -8.20
N MET A 131 7.15 -8.86 -7.47
CA MET A 131 7.49 -9.55 -6.21
C MET A 131 8.48 -10.70 -6.42
N PHE A 132 8.38 -11.40 -7.55
CA PHE A 132 9.30 -12.47 -7.91
C PHE A 132 10.72 -11.96 -8.15
N ARG A 133 10.87 -10.84 -8.89
CA ARG A 133 12.17 -10.22 -9.18
C ARG A 133 12.74 -9.45 -7.98
N TYR A 134 11.86 -8.93 -7.12
CA TYR A 134 12.19 -8.01 -6.03
C TYR A 134 11.69 -8.52 -4.67
N PRO A 135 12.16 -9.70 -4.22
CA PRO A 135 11.58 -10.39 -3.06
C PRO A 135 11.90 -9.74 -1.70
N LYS A 136 12.79 -8.74 -1.66
CA LYS A 136 13.17 -8.04 -0.41
C LYS A 136 12.22 -6.89 -0.07
N ILE A 137 11.35 -6.50 -1.00
CA ILE A 137 10.35 -5.46 -0.76
C ILE A 137 9.20 -6.03 0.06
N ARG A 138 8.81 -5.30 1.11
CA ARG A 138 7.60 -5.60 1.89
C ARG A 138 6.53 -4.61 1.50
N PHE A 139 5.38 -5.11 1.06
CA PHE A 139 4.28 -4.27 0.61
C PHE A 139 3.20 -4.15 1.67
N ILE A 140 2.66 -2.94 1.79
CA ILE A 140 1.46 -2.61 2.55
C ILE A 140 0.46 -1.99 1.58
N THR A 141 -0.79 -2.45 1.62
CA THR A 141 -1.92 -1.79 0.98
C THR A 141 -3.00 -1.50 2.01
N VAL A 142 -4.02 -0.73 1.61
CA VAL A 142 -4.98 -0.10 2.50
C VAL A 142 -6.37 -0.73 2.37
N HIS A 143 -7.30 -0.28 3.20
CA HIS A 143 -8.74 -0.56 3.07
C HIS A 143 -9.09 -2.04 3.04
N SER A 144 -8.46 -2.84 3.90
CA SER A 144 -8.64 -4.30 3.94
C SER A 144 -8.37 -4.96 2.57
N GLY A 145 -7.50 -4.35 1.76
CA GLY A 145 -7.13 -4.83 0.42
C GLY A 145 -8.10 -4.46 -0.69
N GLY A 146 -9.01 -3.52 -0.43
CA GLY A 146 -10.09 -3.18 -1.34
C GLY A 146 -10.84 -4.44 -1.77
N THR A 147 -10.86 -4.70 -3.08
CA THR A 147 -11.54 -5.87 -3.63
C THR A 147 -10.67 -7.13 -3.78
N VAL A 148 -9.39 -7.10 -3.36
CA VAL A 148 -8.46 -8.25 -3.52
C VAL A 148 -8.97 -9.53 -2.83
N PRO A 149 -9.37 -9.54 -1.54
CA PRO A 149 -9.82 -10.77 -0.88
C PRO A 149 -11.04 -11.39 -1.58
N MET A 150 -11.97 -10.56 -2.04
CA MET A 150 -13.18 -10.99 -2.73
C MET A 150 -12.88 -11.53 -4.13
N LEU A 151 -11.89 -10.96 -4.83
CA LEU A 151 -11.55 -11.33 -6.21
C LEU A 151 -10.45 -12.38 -6.32
N ALA A 152 -9.79 -12.77 -5.22
CA ALA A 152 -8.63 -13.67 -5.24
C ALA A 152 -8.89 -14.97 -6.03
N GLY A 153 -10.05 -15.60 -5.82
CA GLY A 153 -10.53 -16.76 -6.60
C GLY A 153 -10.45 -16.54 -8.10
N ARG A 154 -11.09 -15.45 -8.56
CA ARG A 154 -11.12 -15.05 -9.96
C ARG A 154 -9.75 -14.71 -10.50
N MET A 155 -8.91 -14.04 -9.71
CA MET A 155 -7.55 -13.69 -10.11
C MET A 155 -6.72 -14.96 -10.35
N LYS A 156 -6.85 -16.00 -9.51
CA LYS A 156 -6.15 -17.28 -9.67
C LYS A 156 -6.53 -17.99 -10.97
N ASP A 157 -7.80 -17.94 -11.34
CA ASP A 157 -8.32 -18.62 -12.54
C ASP A 157 -8.12 -17.82 -13.84
N ARG A 158 -7.70 -16.56 -13.73
CA ARG A 158 -7.49 -15.63 -14.86
C ARG A 158 -6.07 -15.11 -14.94
N ILE A 159 -5.12 -15.85 -14.40
CA ILE A 159 -3.68 -15.55 -14.56
C ILE A 159 -3.38 -15.50 -16.08
N PRO A 160 -2.74 -14.43 -16.58
CA PRO A 160 -2.36 -14.36 -17.97
C PRO A 160 -1.33 -15.44 -18.33
N ASN A 161 -1.47 -16.06 -19.51
CA ASN A 161 -0.53 -17.06 -20.00
C ASN A 161 0.92 -16.56 -19.91
N GLY A 162 1.78 -17.35 -19.29
CA GLY A 162 3.21 -17.06 -19.12
C GLY A 162 3.53 -16.28 -17.84
N ALA A 163 2.54 -15.78 -17.09
CA ALA A 163 2.77 -15.16 -15.78
C ALA A 163 3.00 -16.20 -14.67
N GLU A 164 2.64 -17.47 -14.88
CA GLU A 164 2.82 -18.57 -13.92
C GLU A 164 4.30 -18.77 -13.55
N LYS A 165 5.22 -18.42 -14.45
CA LYS A 165 6.68 -18.47 -14.19
C LYS A 165 7.12 -17.54 -13.06
N TYR A 166 6.34 -16.49 -12.76
CA TYR A 166 6.57 -15.58 -11.64
C TYR A 166 5.84 -16.01 -10.37
N LEU A 167 5.04 -17.08 -10.43
CA LEU A 167 4.16 -17.55 -9.37
C LEU A 167 4.44 -19.04 -9.08
N PRO A 168 5.69 -19.44 -8.77
CA PRO A 168 6.04 -20.86 -8.61
C PRO A 168 5.23 -21.55 -7.51
N ASP A 169 4.85 -20.82 -6.47
CA ASP A 169 4.03 -21.30 -5.34
C ASP A 169 2.56 -20.90 -5.46
N GLY A 170 2.14 -20.39 -6.62
CA GLY A 170 0.78 -19.95 -6.93
C GLY A 170 0.42 -18.54 -6.44
N LEU A 171 -0.67 -18.00 -7.01
CA LEU A 171 -1.09 -16.61 -6.78
C LEU A 171 -1.40 -16.29 -5.32
N TYR A 172 -2.07 -17.19 -4.59
CA TYR A 172 -2.44 -16.94 -3.20
C TYR A 172 -1.23 -16.78 -2.29
N THR A 173 -0.14 -17.49 -2.58
CA THR A 173 1.10 -17.37 -1.83
C THR A 173 1.67 -15.97 -1.97
N GLU A 174 1.68 -15.39 -3.18
CA GLU A 174 2.13 -14.01 -3.38
C GLU A 174 1.20 -12.99 -2.73
N LEU A 175 -0.13 -13.12 -2.91
CA LEU A 175 -1.09 -12.21 -2.29
C LEU A 175 -1.01 -12.23 -0.75
N ARG A 176 -0.77 -13.41 -0.16
CA ARG A 176 -0.65 -13.55 1.31
C ARG A 176 0.67 -13.06 1.90
N LYS A 177 1.65 -12.66 1.08
CA LYS A 177 2.88 -11.98 1.54
C LYS A 177 2.67 -10.48 1.81
N TRP A 178 1.61 -9.89 1.26
CA TRP A 178 1.28 -8.48 1.50
C TRP A 178 0.82 -8.26 2.93
N HIS A 179 1.02 -7.04 3.42
CA HIS A 179 0.35 -6.54 4.60
C HIS A 179 -0.82 -5.65 4.18
N TYR A 180 -1.87 -5.65 4.98
CA TYR A 180 -3.11 -4.94 4.69
C TYR A 180 -3.51 -4.16 5.92
N ASP A 181 -3.56 -2.83 5.83
CA ASP A 181 -4.27 -2.08 6.85
C ASP A 181 -5.79 -2.21 6.68
N VAL A 182 -6.53 -1.91 7.75
CA VAL A 182 -7.99 -1.98 7.79
C VAL A 182 -8.66 -0.60 7.77
N ALA A 183 -7.93 0.45 7.37
CA ALA A 183 -8.42 1.82 7.41
C ALA A 183 -9.75 1.97 6.66
N HIS A 184 -10.76 2.53 7.33
CA HIS A 184 -12.12 2.72 6.81
C HIS A 184 -12.77 1.44 6.24
N ALA A 185 -12.32 0.25 6.66
CA ALA A 185 -12.75 -1.03 6.10
C ALA A 185 -12.94 -2.13 7.16
N THR A 186 -13.27 -1.75 8.39
CA THR A 186 -13.50 -2.62 9.56
C THR A 186 -14.96 -3.06 9.72
N PHE A 187 -15.73 -3.11 8.63
CA PHE A 187 -17.10 -3.61 8.64
C PHE A 187 -17.13 -5.15 8.64
N PRO A 188 -18.24 -5.79 9.06
CA PRO A 188 -18.33 -7.25 9.17
C PRO A 188 -17.93 -8.01 7.91
N TRP A 189 -18.32 -7.53 6.72
CA TRP A 189 -18.07 -8.22 5.45
C TRP A 189 -16.60 -8.17 4.99
N PRO A 190 -15.94 -6.98 4.87
CA PRO A 190 -14.52 -6.93 4.52
C PRO A 190 -13.65 -7.62 5.57
N MET A 191 -13.97 -7.48 6.87
CA MET A 191 -13.22 -8.17 7.92
C MET A 191 -13.39 -9.69 7.86
N ALA A 192 -14.60 -10.21 7.62
CA ALA A 192 -14.79 -11.65 7.43
C ALA A 192 -13.96 -12.20 6.25
N ALA A 193 -13.92 -11.48 5.14
CA ALA A 193 -13.10 -11.85 3.99
C ALA A 193 -11.60 -11.82 4.33
N MET A 194 -11.13 -10.75 4.97
CA MET A 194 -9.73 -10.60 5.39
C MET A 194 -9.29 -11.68 6.37
N MET A 195 -10.07 -11.94 7.41
CA MET A 195 -9.78 -12.94 8.43
C MET A 195 -9.69 -14.36 7.87
N LYS A 196 -10.39 -14.63 6.76
CA LYS A 196 -10.33 -15.91 6.05
C LYS A 196 -9.17 -15.97 5.05
N PHE A 197 -8.89 -14.86 4.38
CA PHE A 197 -7.95 -14.81 3.26
C PHE A 197 -6.49 -14.63 3.70
N MET A 198 -6.23 -13.79 4.71
CA MET A 198 -4.88 -13.37 5.09
C MET A 198 -4.37 -14.07 6.35
N PRO A 199 -3.05 -14.30 6.48
CA PRO A 199 -2.41 -14.53 7.77
C PRO A 199 -2.71 -13.36 8.72
N HIS A 200 -3.03 -13.68 9.97
CA HIS A 200 -3.49 -12.67 10.94
C HIS A 200 -2.37 -11.69 11.37
N ASP A 201 -1.11 -12.09 11.24
CA ASP A 201 0.07 -11.26 11.50
C ASP A 201 0.38 -10.27 10.37
N HIS A 202 -0.31 -10.38 9.23
CA HIS A 202 -0.22 -9.46 8.09
C HIS A 202 -1.33 -8.39 8.07
N ILE A 203 -2.26 -8.43 9.01
CA ILE A 203 -3.35 -7.45 9.13
C ILE A 203 -2.89 -6.32 10.07
N LEU A 204 -2.92 -5.09 9.59
CA LEU A 204 -2.46 -3.89 10.31
C LEU A 204 -3.65 -3.00 10.66
N PHE A 205 -3.53 -2.26 11.75
CA PHE A 205 -4.46 -1.16 12.02
C PHE A 205 -4.07 0.09 11.22
N GLY A 206 -5.07 0.82 10.72
CA GLY A 206 -4.95 2.10 10.03
C GLY A 206 -6.26 2.86 10.17
N THR A 207 -6.27 4.18 9.96
CA THR A 207 -7.49 5.01 10.14
C THR A 207 -7.85 5.89 8.95
N ASP A 208 -6.92 6.07 8.01
CA ASP A 208 -7.02 7.07 6.94
C ASP A 208 -7.35 8.50 7.44
N TYR A 209 -6.86 8.83 8.65
CA TYR A 209 -6.95 10.19 9.17
C TYR A 209 -5.90 11.09 8.48
N SER A 210 -6.22 12.33 8.11
CA SER A 210 -7.47 13.07 8.33
C SER A 210 -8.53 13.07 7.22
N PRO A 211 -8.36 12.43 6.03
CA PRO A 211 -9.45 12.28 5.07
C PRO A 211 -10.73 11.71 5.68
N GLU A 212 -10.59 10.71 6.55
CA GLU A 212 -11.70 10.05 7.25
C GLU A 212 -11.65 10.31 8.78
N PRO A 213 -12.82 10.36 9.46
CA PRO A 213 -12.86 10.36 10.92
C PRO A 213 -12.39 8.99 11.44
N ILE A 214 -11.62 8.98 12.54
CA ILE A 214 -11.08 7.73 13.12
C ILE A 214 -12.20 6.74 13.46
N GLU A 215 -13.36 7.26 13.86
CA GLU A 215 -14.60 6.55 14.19
C GLU A 215 -15.06 5.63 13.05
N SER A 216 -14.81 5.98 11.79
CA SER A 216 -15.16 5.17 10.62
C SER A 216 -14.44 3.82 10.60
N THR A 217 -13.30 3.72 11.30
CA THR A 217 -12.54 2.48 11.48
C THR A 217 -12.85 1.82 12.83
N VAL A 218 -13.02 2.58 13.91
CA VAL A 218 -13.04 1.97 15.26
C VAL A 218 -14.42 1.54 15.75
N ASN A 219 -15.51 2.12 15.25
CA ASN A 219 -16.84 1.93 15.84
C ASN A 219 -17.40 0.52 15.70
N GLU A 220 -17.15 -0.14 14.56
CA GLU A 220 -17.67 -1.48 14.28
C GLU A 220 -16.84 -2.60 14.94
N LEU A 221 -15.55 -2.34 15.21
CA LEU A 221 -14.61 -3.35 15.71
C LEU A 221 -15.10 -4.13 16.96
N PRO A 222 -15.66 -3.48 18.00
CA PRO A 222 -16.18 -4.20 19.17
C PRO A 222 -17.31 -5.19 18.86
N GLY A 223 -18.08 -4.94 17.79
CA GLY A 223 -19.20 -5.79 17.37
C GLY A 223 -18.79 -7.03 16.55
N LEU A 224 -17.53 -7.14 16.14
CA LEU A 224 -17.06 -8.19 15.24
C LEU A 224 -16.74 -9.52 15.93
N GLY A 225 -16.70 -9.57 17.25
CA GLY A 225 -16.36 -10.79 18.00
C GLY A 225 -14.91 -11.26 17.79
N LEU A 226 -13.99 -10.33 17.48
CA LEU A 226 -12.56 -10.62 17.34
C LEU A 226 -11.94 -10.90 18.72
N SER A 227 -10.95 -11.80 18.77
CA SER A 227 -10.27 -12.10 20.03
C SER A 227 -9.42 -10.91 20.49
N ASP A 228 -9.26 -10.75 21.81
CA ASP A 228 -8.39 -9.73 22.40
C ASP A 228 -6.95 -9.85 21.88
N GLU A 229 -6.46 -11.08 21.70
CA GLU A 229 -5.13 -11.32 21.14
C GLU A 229 -5.01 -10.79 19.71
N PHE A 230 -6.01 -11.05 18.86
CA PHE A 230 -6.03 -10.52 17.50
C PHE A 230 -6.06 -8.99 17.51
N MET A 231 -6.93 -8.39 18.32
CA MET A 231 -7.04 -6.93 18.45
C MET A 231 -5.72 -6.29 18.91
N GLN A 232 -5.01 -6.89 19.87
CA GLN A 232 -3.69 -6.44 20.30
C GLN A 232 -2.62 -6.61 19.21
N ASN A 233 -2.68 -7.70 18.45
CA ASN A 233 -1.75 -7.97 17.35
C ASN A 233 -1.95 -6.96 16.21
N MET A 234 -3.17 -6.82 15.71
CA MET A 234 -3.54 -5.87 14.65
C MET A 234 -3.28 -4.42 15.08
N GLY A 235 -3.72 -4.04 16.27
CA GLY A 235 -3.59 -2.67 16.79
C GLY A 235 -2.15 -2.23 17.05
N ARG A 236 -1.18 -3.15 17.08
CA ARG A 236 0.19 -2.82 17.46
C ARG A 236 1.26 -3.81 17.02
N ARG A 237 1.21 -5.05 17.51
CA ARG A 237 2.37 -5.96 17.46
C ARG A 237 2.75 -6.34 16.02
N ASN A 238 1.77 -6.42 15.11
CA ASN A 238 2.03 -6.68 13.70
C ASN A 238 2.86 -5.55 13.06
N ALA A 239 2.52 -4.29 13.34
CA ALA A 239 3.30 -3.14 12.89
C ALA A 239 4.69 -3.09 13.54
N GLU A 240 4.83 -3.45 14.82
CA GLU A 240 6.15 -3.51 15.48
C GLU A 240 7.11 -4.54 14.86
N ARG A 241 6.59 -5.63 14.27
CA ARG A 241 7.42 -6.58 13.50
C ARG A 241 7.93 -5.97 12.20
N LEU A 242 7.14 -5.13 11.54
CA LEU A 242 7.55 -4.41 10.33
C LEU A 242 8.53 -3.29 10.64
N PHE A 243 8.31 -2.57 11.75
CA PHE A 243 9.05 -1.39 12.17
C PHE A 243 9.62 -1.55 13.59
N PRO A 244 10.70 -2.34 13.78
CA PRO A 244 11.23 -2.66 15.10
C PRO A 244 11.63 -1.46 15.97
N ARG A 245 11.94 -0.31 15.36
CA ARG A 245 12.32 0.90 16.10
C ARG A 245 11.19 1.49 16.96
N PHE A 246 9.94 1.12 16.69
CA PHE A 246 8.76 1.54 17.46
C PHE A 246 8.35 0.56 18.54
N LYS A 247 9.01 -0.59 18.65
CA LYS A 247 8.77 -1.52 19.74
C LYS A 247 9.04 -0.82 21.07
N VAL A 248 8.07 -0.92 21.98
CA VAL A 248 8.17 -0.45 23.37
C VAL A 248 8.38 -1.64 24.28
#